data_AF-A0A1I2SA37-F1
#
_entry.id   AF-A0A1I2SA37-F1
#
_cell.length_a   1.000
_cell.length_b   1.000
_cell.length_c   1.000
_cell.angle_alpha   90.00
_cell.angle_beta   90.00
_cell.angle_gamma   90.00
#
_symmetry.space_group_name_H-M   'P 1'
#
loop_
_entity.id
_entity.type
_entity.pdbx_description
1 polymer ?
#
loop_
_entity_poly.entity_id
_entity_poly.type
_entity_poly.pdbx_seq_one_letter_code
_entity_poly.pdbx_strand_id
1 'polypeptide(L)'
;MTTVYRTLASLADAGQVDAIRTDDGETVYRRCATARHHHHLVCRSCGHTVEVEGPAVERWAEGVAAQAGFVDVTHTVEVFGTCATCAREDGA
;
A
#
# COMPACT_ATOMS: atom_id res chain seq x y z
N MET A 1 -8.03 17.19 16.56
CA MET A 1 -8.01 16.39 15.33
C MET A 1 -9.36 16.48 14.62
N THR A 2 -9.34 16.73 13.32
CA THR A 2 -10.49 17.06 12.45
C THR A 2 -11.25 15.80 12.01
N THR A 3 -12.57 15.93 11.81
CA THR A 3 -13.52 14.89 11.37
C THR A 3 -13.08 14.13 10.12
N VAL A 4 -12.34 14.77 9.21
CA VAL A 4 -11.88 14.15 7.95
C VAL A 4 -11.00 12.93 8.19
N TYR A 5 -10.01 13.01 9.09
CA TYR A 5 -9.09 11.90 9.35
C TYR A 5 -9.78 10.71 10.02
N ARG A 6 -10.77 10.97 10.90
CA ARG A 6 -11.56 9.90 11.52
C ARG A 6 -12.44 9.19 10.50
N THR A 7 -13.04 9.93 9.58
CA THR A 7 -13.83 9.35 8.48
C THR A 7 -12.95 8.49 7.58
N LEU A 8 -11.77 8.97 7.18
CA LEU A 8 -10.85 8.19 6.34
C LEU A 8 -10.35 6.91 7.02
N ALA A 9 -10.00 6.98 8.31
CA ALA A 9 -9.66 5.79 9.09
C ALA A 9 -10.82 4.79 9.16
N SER A 10 -12.05 5.25 9.41
CA SER A 10 -13.22 4.37 9.46
C SER A 10 -13.55 3.73 8.11
N LEU A 11 -13.32 4.45 7.01
CA LEU A 11 -13.46 3.90 5.66
C LEU A 11 -12.38 2.84 5.39
N ALA A 12 -11.19 3.01 5.95
CA ALA A 12 -10.11 2.04 5.83
C ALA A 12 -10.39 0.76 6.63
N ASP A 13 -10.87 0.90 7.86
CA ASP A 13 -11.31 -0.23 8.69
C ASP A 13 -12.45 -1.02 8.03
N ALA A 14 -13.29 -0.34 7.23
CA ALA A 14 -14.36 -0.95 6.46
C ALA A 14 -13.91 -1.53 5.10
N GLY A 15 -12.61 -1.47 4.77
CA GLY A 15 -12.06 -1.95 3.50
C GLY A 15 -12.51 -1.16 2.27
N GLN A 16 -13.01 0.07 2.44
CA GLN A 16 -13.48 0.92 1.36
C GLN A 16 -12.38 1.81 0.78
N VAL A 17 -11.32 2.05 1.55
CA VAL A 17 -10.10 2.72 1.12
C VAL A 17 -8.89 2.00 1.74
N ASP A 18 -7.76 1.98 1.07
CA ASP A 18 -6.50 1.53 1.63
C ASP A 18 -5.79 2.69 2.34
N ALA A 19 -5.08 2.37 3.42
CA ALA A 19 -4.27 3.32 4.16
C ALA A 19 -2.79 2.94 4.02
N ILE A 20 -2.03 3.79 3.34
CA ILE A 20 -0.63 3.59 2.99
C ILE A 20 0.22 4.47 3.91
N ARG A 21 1.27 3.92 4.52
CA ARG A 21 2.21 4.71 5.33
C ARG A 21 3.42 5.06 4.46
N THR A 22 3.62 6.35 4.20
CA THR A 22 4.81 6.81 3.49
C THR A 22 6.05 6.70 4.37
N ASP A 23 7.22 6.73 3.73
CA ASP A 23 8.54 6.78 4.37
C ASP A 23 8.73 8.00 5.27
N ASP A 24 8.09 9.12 4.95
CA ASP A 24 8.03 10.32 5.81
C ASP A 24 7.09 10.19 7.02
N GLY A 25 6.41 9.04 7.15
CA GLY A 25 5.51 8.75 8.26
C GLY A 25 4.09 9.29 8.08
N GLU A 26 3.74 9.83 6.91
CA GLU A 26 2.37 10.27 6.62
C GLU A 26 1.46 9.09 6.23
N THR A 27 0.16 9.19 6.51
CA THR A 27 -0.83 8.21 6.06
C THR A 27 -1.60 8.76 4.88
N VAL A 28 -1.49 8.09 3.75
CA VAL A 28 -2.23 8.39 2.52
C VAL A 28 -3.37 7.40 2.39
N TYR A 29 -4.59 7.91 2.22
CA TYR A 29 -5.77 7.08 2.01
C TYR A 29 -6.13 7.03 0.52
N ARG A 30 -6.48 5.85 0.02
CA ARG A 30 -6.76 5.63 -1.40
C ARG A 30 -7.96 4.73 -1.59
N ARG A 31 -8.91 5.14 -2.43
CA ARG A 31 -9.97 4.23 -2.87
C ARG A 31 -9.43 3.38 -4.01
N CYS A 32 -9.30 2.08 -3.78
CA CYS A 32 -8.85 1.13 -4.80
C CYS A 32 -10.01 0.71 -5.69
N ALA A 33 -9.73 0.42 -6.97
CA ALA A 33 -10.77 0.06 -7.93
C ALA A 33 -11.21 -1.40 -7.75
N THR A 34 -10.32 -2.24 -7.25
CA THR A 34 -10.48 -3.69 -7.14
C THR A 34 -10.58 -4.12 -5.67
N ALA A 35 -11.57 -4.96 -5.35
CA ALA A 35 -11.75 -5.54 -4.02
C ALA A 35 -10.89 -6.81 -3.77
N ARG A 36 -10.09 -7.24 -4.76
CA ARG A 36 -9.11 -8.32 -4.58
C ARG A 36 -7.88 -7.78 -3.87
N HIS A 37 -7.20 -8.62 -3.10
CA HIS A 37 -5.91 -8.27 -2.49
C HIS A 37 -4.90 -7.89 -3.57
N HIS A 38 -4.36 -6.68 -3.46
CA HIS A 38 -3.34 -6.16 -4.37
C HIS A 38 -2.38 -5.29 -3.57
N HIS A 39 -1.25 -5.00 -4.18
CA HIS A 39 -0.22 -4.16 -3.61
C HIS A 39 -0.04 -2.90 -4.45
N HIS A 40 0.77 -1.98 -3.95
CA HIS A 40 0.99 -0.70 -4.60
C HIS A 40 2.47 -0.49 -4.93
N LEU A 41 2.75 -0.05 -6.15
CA LEU A 41 4.00 0.60 -6.51
C LEU A 41 3.78 2.11 -6.57
N VAL A 42 4.39 2.86 -5.67
CA VAL A 42 4.17 4.30 -5.47
C VAL A 42 5.43 5.11 -5.81
N CYS A 43 5.25 6.15 -6.63
CA CYS A 43 6.28 7.17 -6.87
C CYS A 43 6.40 8.09 -5.65
N ARG A 44 7.58 8.21 -5.07
CA ARG A 44 7.86 9.10 -3.93
C ARG A 44 7.73 10.58 -4.30
N SER A 45 8.08 10.95 -5.54
CA SER A 45 8.10 12.37 -5.95
C SER A 45 6.71 12.93 -6.28
N CYS A 46 5.83 12.14 -6.90
CA CYS A 46 4.54 12.65 -7.39
C CYS A 46 3.31 11.84 -6.95
N GLY A 47 3.50 10.76 -6.17
CA GLY A 47 2.40 9.91 -5.72
C GLY A 47 1.73 9.07 -6.80
N HIS A 48 2.28 9.05 -8.03
CA HIS A 48 1.80 8.14 -9.08
C HIS A 48 1.88 6.69 -8.59
N THR A 49 0.80 5.94 -8.77
CA THR A 49 0.70 4.58 -8.21
C THR A 49 0.11 3.62 -9.21
N VAL A 50 0.64 2.40 -9.18
CA VAL A 50 0.17 1.27 -9.97
C VAL A 50 -0.24 0.15 -9.02
N GLU A 51 -1.41 -0.45 -9.26
CA GLU A 51 -1.85 -1.68 -8.59
C GLU A 51 -1.01 -2.85 -9.13
N VAL A 52 -0.42 -3.65 -8.23
CA VAL A 52 0.42 -4.80 -8.60
C VAL A 52 -0.02 -6.06 -7.85
N GLU A 53 -0.04 -7.18 -8.56
CA GLU A 53 -0.29 -8.51 -7.97
C GLU A 53 1.04 -9.25 -7.77
N GLY A 54 1.17 -9.95 -6.64
CA GLY A 54 2.41 -10.67 -6.30
C GLY A 54 2.15 -12.07 -5.76
N PRO A 55 1.71 -13.05 -6.58
CA PRO A 55 1.41 -14.40 -6.09
C PRO A 55 2.60 -15.10 -5.39
N ALA A 56 3.84 -14.73 -5.73
CA ALA A 56 5.03 -15.24 -5.06
C ALA A 56 5.21 -14.64 -3.66
N VAL A 57 4.88 -13.36 -3.48
CA VAL A 57 4.96 -12.64 -2.20
C VAL A 57 3.90 -13.16 -1.24
N GLU A 58 2.69 -13.37 -1.74
CA GLU A 58 1.57 -13.98 -1.00
C GLU A 58 1.95 -15.35 -0.41
N ARG A 59 2.41 -16.26 -1.27
CA ARG A 59 2.85 -17.60 -0.85
C ARG A 59 4.00 -17.56 0.14
N TRP A 60 4.93 -16.62 -0.03
CA TRP A 60 6.03 -16.47 0.89
C TRP A 60 5.55 -16.00 2.28
N ALA A 61 4.65 -15.02 2.34
CA ALA A 61 4.09 -14.51 3.59
C ALA A 61 3.32 -15.60 4.36
N GLU A 62 2.46 -16.35 3.67
CA GLU A 62 1.75 -17.51 4.23
C GLU A 62 2.73 -18.58 4.75
N GLY A 63 3.77 -18.88 3.98
CA GLY A 63 4.78 -19.87 4.34
C GLY A 63 5.60 -19.48 5.58
N VAL A 64 5.96 -18.20 5.72
CA VAL A 64 6.67 -17.68 6.90
C VAL A 64 5.78 -17.78 8.14
N ALA A 65 4.51 -17.36 8.03
CA ALA A 65 3.54 -17.44 9.11
C ALA A 65 3.33 -18.87 9.61
N ALA A 66 3.14 -19.81 8.68
CA ALA A 66 2.92 -21.21 9.00
C ALA A 66 4.13 -21.84 9.71
N GLN A 67 5.35 -21.57 9.21
CA GLN A 67 6.59 -22.07 9.83
C GLN A 67 6.81 -21.54 11.25
N ALA A 68 6.36 -20.31 11.52
CA ALA A 68 6.48 -19.69 12.83
C ALA A 68 5.29 -20.00 13.77
N GLY A 69 4.26 -20.72 13.29
CA GLY A 69 3.09 -21.10 14.08
C GLY A 69 2.09 -19.96 14.34
N PHE A 70 2.05 -18.94 13.47
CA PHE A 70 1.10 -17.82 13.57
C PHE A 70 -0.25 -18.17 12.92
N VAL A 71 -1.33 -17.59 13.44
CA VAL A 71 -2.70 -17.72 12.92
C VAL A 71 -3.29 -16.33 12.67
N ASP A 72 -4.36 -16.26 11.86
CA ASP A 72 -5.03 -15.01 11.47
C ASP A 72 -4.07 -13.93 10.92
N VAL A 73 -3.18 -14.35 10.02
CA VAL A 73 -2.12 -13.48 9.50
C VAL A 73 -2.63 -12.55 8.41
N THR A 74 -2.32 -11.27 8.59
CA THR A 74 -2.42 -10.25 7.54
C THR A 74 -1.01 -9.81 7.15
N HIS A 75 -0.86 -9.31 5.92
CA HIS A 75 0.40 -8.76 5.46
C HIS A 75 0.15 -7.48 4.66
N THR A 76 1.10 -6.55 4.74
CA THR A 76 1.09 -5.29 4.00
C THR A 76 2.37 -5.24 3.19
N VAL A 77 2.24 -5.00 1.88
CA VAL A 77 3.39 -4.86 0.97
C VAL A 77 3.17 -3.61 0.14
N GLU A 78 4.17 -2.74 0.19
CA GLU A 78 4.22 -1.50 -0.55
C GLU A 78 5.60 -1.35 -1.17
N VAL A 79 5.63 -1.02 -2.45
CA VAL A 79 6.87 -0.77 -3.19
C VAL A 79 6.94 0.71 -3.47
N PHE A 80 8.08 1.33 -3.17
CA PHE A 80 8.30 2.75 -3.40
C PHE A 80 9.47 2.97 -4.34
N GLY A 81 9.34 3.91 -5.26
CA GLY A 81 10.39 4.28 -6.20
C GLY A 81 10.16 5.67 -6.81
N THR A 82 10.84 5.96 -7.91
CA THR A 82 10.62 7.19 -8.70
C THR A 82 10.10 6.79 -10.07
N CYS A 83 8.96 7.34 -10.50
CA CYS A 83 8.39 7.02 -11.80
C CYS A 83 9.25 7.59 -12.94
N ALA A 84 9.09 7.04 -14.14
CA ALA A 84 9.87 7.45 -15.31
C ALA A 84 9.70 8.96 -15.65
N THR A 85 8.54 9.55 -15.35
CA THR A 85 8.30 10.99 -15.55
C THR A 85 9.18 11.81 -14.61
N CYS A 86 9.10 11.58 -13.30
CA CYS A 86 9.88 12.33 -12.32
C CYS A 86 11.39 12.07 -12.47
N ALA A 87 11.80 10.84 -12.79
CA ALA A 87 13.21 10.52 -13.03
C ALA A 87 13.79 11.27 -14.25
N ARG A 88 12.94 11.69 -15.20
CA ARG A 88 13.35 12.55 -16.33
C ARG A 88 13.36 14.03 -15.99
N GLU A 89 12.52 14.46 -15.04
CA GLU A 89 12.45 15.84 -14.56
C GLU A 89 13.59 16.17 -13.58
N ASP A 90 14.03 15.21 -12.76
CA ASP A 90 15.15 15.36 -11.82
C ASP A 90 16.54 15.42 -12.51
N GLY A 91 16.60 15.22 -13.82
CA GLY A 91 17.82 15.23 -14.64
C GLY A 91 17.91 16.37 -15.66
N ALA A 92 17.02 17.37 -15.59
CA ALA A 92 16.96 18.53 -16.48
C ALA A 92 17.48 19.81 -15.83
#